data_AF-A0A530KQ97-F1
#
_entry.id   AF-A0A530KQ97-F1
#
_cell.length_a   1.000
_cell.length_b   1.000
_cell.length_c   1.000
_cell.angle_alpha   90.00
_cell.angle_beta   90.00
_cell.angle_gamma   90.00
#
_symmetry.space_group_name_H-M   'P 1'
#
loop_
_entity.id
_entity.type
_entity.pdbx_description
1 polymer ?
#
loop_
_entity_poly.entity_id
_entity_poly.type
_entity_poly.pdbx_seq_one_letter_code
_entity_poly.pdbx_strand_id
1 'polypeptide(L)'
;MTDIPPGDARDFLRGIISRNGEREDGRSFKVIVHMTREEALKIWAAKRWLDVYREWGVGIEETDFTIDNVRKFLGELIDVLKGQKGAEEMTITLNRRGLLILTDAELQLDRFCIARSFPEKKNWKGKK
;
A
#
# COMPACT_ATOMS: atom_id res chain seq x y z
N MET A 1 9.56 -15.95 -6.02
CA MET A 1 8.91 -14.90 -5.20
C MET A 1 7.42 -15.11 -5.37
N THR A 2 6.68 -15.38 -4.30
CA THR A 2 5.26 -15.75 -4.34
C THR A 2 4.45 -14.68 -5.08
N ASP A 3 3.62 -15.07 -6.06
CA ASP A 3 2.74 -14.13 -6.78
C ASP A 3 1.56 -13.73 -5.89
N ILE A 4 1.81 -12.85 -4.93
CA ILE A 4 0.78 -12.26 -4.08
C ILE A 4 -0.08 -11.33 -4.97
N PRO A 5 -1.41 -11.57 -5.07
CA PRO A 5 -2.32 -10.71 -5.82
C PRO A 5 -2.34 -9.27 -5.27
N PRO A 6 -2.65 -8.26 -6.11
CA PRO A 6 -2.75 -6.88 -5.64
C PRO A 6 -3.87 -6.68 -4.61
N GLY A 7 -4.96 -7.46 -4.72
CA GLY A 7 -6.07 -7.45 -3.75
C GLY A 7 -5.63 -7.86 -2.36
N ASP A 8 -4.87 -8.97 -2.23
CA ASP A 8 -4.33 -9.44 -0.96
C ASP A 8 -3.38 -8.42 -0.31
N ALA A 9 -2.58 -7.73 -1.13
CA ALA A 9 -1.70 -6.66 -0.66
C ALA A 9 -2.51 -5.46 -0.17
N ARG A 10 -3.52 -5.03 -0.93
CA ARG A 10 -4.45 -3.96 -0.54
C ARG A 10 -5.15 -4.30 0.77
N ASP A 11 -5.74 -5.48 0.88
CA ASP A 11 -6.52 -5.90 2.04
C ASP A 11 -5.66 -5.98 3.30
N PHE A 12 -4.39 -6.37 3.14
CA PHE A 12 -3.42 -6.32 4.23
C PHE A 12 -3.17 -4.88 4.70
N LEU A 13 -2.92 -3.93 3.79
CA LEU A 13 -2.76 -2.52 4.15
C LEU A 13 -4.03 -1.97 4.81
N ARG A 14 -5.20 -2.24 4.23
CA ARG A 14 -6.51 -1.86 4.78
C ARG A 14 -6.71 -2.41 6.19
N GLY A 15 -6.29 -3.64 6.46
CA GLY A 15 -6.32 -4.24 7.79
C GLY A 15 -5.38 -3.57 8.81
N ILE A 16 -4.24 -3.03 8.38
CA ILE A 16 -3.38 -2.21 9.25
C ILE A 16 -4.08 -0.89 9.58
N ILE A 17 -4.61 -0.21 8.56
CA ILE A 17 -5.26 1.10 8.71
C ILE A 17 -6.51 1.01 9.60
N SER A 18 -7.39 0.04 9.35
CA SER A 18 -8.66 -0.10 10.07
C SER A 18 -8.47 -0.38 11.57
N ARG A 19 -7.46 -1.18 11.94
CA ARG A 19 -7.11 -1.46 13.34
C ARG A 19 -6.47 -0.29 14.07
N ASN A 20 -5.91 0.65 13.31
CA ASN A 20 -5.09 1.74 13.81
C ASN A 20 -5.57 3.10 13.31
N GLY A 21 -6.87 3.26 13.04
CA GLY A 21 -7.45 4.56 12.70
C GLY A 21 -7.21 5.59 13.82
N GLU A 22 -7.27 6.88 13.47
CA GLU A 22 -7.02 7.96 14.42
C GLU A 22 -7.92 7.85 15.65
N ARG A 23 -7.31 7.84 16.83
CA ARG A 23 -8.01 8.12 18.08
C ARG A 23 -7.98 9.63 18.28
N GLU A 24 -9.13 10.26 18.50
CA GLU A 24 -9.29 11.71 18.65
C GLU A 24 -8.59 12.32 19.90
N ASP A 25 -7.80 11.54 20.64
CA ASP A 25 -7.34 11.91 21.99
C ASP A 25 -6.04 12.76 22.03
N GLY A 26 -5.51 13.18 20.88
CA GLY A 26 -4.38 14.12 20.78
C GLY A 26 -3.05 13.60 21.34
N ARG A 27 -2.94 12.30 21.68
CA ARG A 27 -1.71 11.71 22.22
C ARG A 27 -0.68 11.41 21.14
N SER A 28 0.58 11.24 21.56
CA SER A 28 1.66 10.78 20.69
C SER A 28 1.26 9.45 20.02
N PHE A 29 0.98 9.52 18.73
CA PHE A 29 0.42 8.41 17.97
C PHE A 29 1.54 7.58 17.34
N LYS A 30 1.79 6.41 17.94
CA LYS A 30 2.76 5.42 17.49
C LYS A 30 2.05 4.08 17.37
N VAL A 31 2.08 3.51 16.18
CA VAL A 31 1.46 2.23 15.85
C VAL A 31 2.56 1.23 15.60
N ILE A 32 2.54 0.13 16.36
CA ILE A 32 3.49 -0.96 16.22
C ILE A 32 2.72 -2.10 15.56
N VAL A 33 3.10 -2.45 14.35
CA VAL A 33 2.45 -3.53 13.59
C VAL A 33 3.34 -4.76 13.68
N HIS A 34 2.82 -5.77 14.37
CA HIS A 34 3.40 -7.11 14.46
C HIS A 34 2.86 -7.95 13.30
N MET A 35 3.74 -8.66 12.61
CA MET A 35 3.37 -9.46 11.44
C MET A 35 4.31 -10.65 11.24
N THR A 36 3.78 -11.68 10.61
CA THR A 36 4.57 -12.83 10.14
C THR A 36 5.44 -12.45 8.95
N ARG A 37 6.40 -13.32 8.60
CA ARG A 37 7.21 -13.13 7.37
C ARG A 37 6.35 -13.13 6.10
N GLU A 38 5.30 -13.95 6.06
CA GLU A 38 4.39 -14.03 4.92
C GLU A 38 3.57 -12.75 4.76
N GLU A 39 3.10 -12.18 5.86
CA GLU A 39 2.44 -10.87 5.86
C GLU A 39 3.39 -9.75 5.48
N ALA A 40 4.63 -9.81 5.94
CA ALA A 40 5.65 -8.86 5.54
C ALA A 40 5.79 -8.86 4.01
N LEU A 41 5.83 -10.03 3.34
CA LEU A 41 5.87 -10.18 1.87
C LEU A 41 4.75 -9.39 1.14
N LYS A 42 3.60 -9.15 1.80
CA LYS A 42 2.51 -8.35 1.23
C LYS A 42 2.89 -6.86 1.08
N ILE A 43 3.81 -6.33 1.90
CA ILE A 43 4.36 -4.97 1.75
C ILE A 43 5.27 -4.89 0.52
N TRP A 44 6.09 -5.92 0.25
CA TRP A 44 6.83 -6.02 -1.00
C TRP A 44 5.91 -6.11 -2.21
N ALA A 45 4.85 -6.91 -2.12
CA ALA A 45 3.86 -7.04 -3.18
C ALA A 45 3.14 -5.70 -3.44
N ALA A 46 2.74 -4.98 -2.39
CA ALA A 46 2.15 -3.64 -2.49
C ALA A 46 3.06 -2.70 -3.29
N LYS A 47 4.34 -2.60 -2.93
CA LYS A 47 5.30 -1.76 -3.67
C LYS A 47 5.43 -2.21 -5.13
N ARG A 48 5.55 -3.52 -5.40
CA ARG A 48 5.67 -4.07 -6.76
C ARG A 48 4.46 -3.68 -7.62
N TRP A 49 3.25 -3.83 -7.11
CA TRP A 49 2.04 -3.51 -7.87
C TRP A 49 1.89 -2.00 -8.10
N LEU A 50 2.33 -1.16 -7.15
CA LEU A 50 2.42 0.28 -7.37
C LEU A 50 3.51 0.66 -8.39
N ASP A 51 4.61 -0.08 -8.47
CA ASP A 51 5.61 0.09 -9.54
C ASP A 51 4.95 -0.14 -10.91
N VAL A 52 4.18 -1.23 -11.07
CA VAL A 52 3.43 -1.52 -12.31
C VAL A 52 2.36 -0.47 -12.59
N TYR A 53 1.60 -0.07 -11.58
CA TYR A 53 0.53 0.90 -11.76
C TYR A 53 1.07 2.27 -12.20
N ARG A 54 2.24 2.68 -11.68
CA ARG A 54 2.94 3.89 -12.14
C ARG A 54 3.29 3.83 -13.63
N GLU A 55 3.77 2.68 -14.12
CA GLU A 55 4.11 2.50 -15.53
C GLU A 55 2.91 2.63 -16.47
N TRP A 56 1.68 2.45 -15.95
CA TRP A 56 0.46 2.62 -16.74
C TRP A 56 0.15 4.10 -17.02
N GLY A 57 0.83 5.05 -16.36
CA GLY A 57 0.70 6.48 -16.64
C GLY A 57 -0.68 7.06 -16.36
N VAL A 58 -1.54 6.33 -15.64
CA VAL A 58 -2.82 6.84 -15.15
C VAL A 58 -2.46 7.91 -14.11
N GLY A 59 -2.61 9.19 -14.46
CA GLY A 59 -2.28 10.31 -13.58
C GLY A 59 -3.10 10.22 -12.30
N ILE A 60 -2.42 10.17 -11.16
CA ILE A 60 -3.07 10.01 -9.85
C ILE A 60 -2.85 11.29 -9.08
N GLU A 61 -3.61 12.32 -9.48
CA GLU A 61 -3.48 13.68 -8.98
C GLU A 61 -4.38 13.98 -7.78
N GLU A 62 -5.15 13.00 -7.29
CA GLU A 62 -6.11 13.14 -6.19
C GLU A 62 -5.71 12.32 -4.95
N THR A 63 -4.45 12.38 -4.52
CA THR A 63 -4.00 11.84 -3.22
C THR A 63 -3.08 12.84 -2.52
N ASP A 64 -3.04 12.79 -1.19
CA ASP A 64 -2.21 13.71 -0.37
C ASP A 64 -0.71 13.48 -0.62
N PHE A 65 -0.34 12.25 -1.00
CA PHE A 65 1.00 11.83 -1.35
C PHE A 65 1.06 11.30 -2.77
N THR A 66 2.08 11.70 -3.53
CA THR A 66 2.34 11.16 -4.87
C THR A 66 2.69 9.68 -4.81
N ILE A 67 2.44 8.95 -5.91
CA ILE A 67 2.81 7.53 -6.02
C ILE A 67 4.30 7.29 -5.75
N ASP A 68 5.17 8.25 -6.10
CA ASP A 68 6.61 8.14 -5.83
C ASP A 68 6.95 8.30 -4.35
N ASN A 69 6.26 9.20 -3.63
CA ASN A 69 6.38 9.32 -2.18
C ASN A 69 5.92 8.04 -1.48
N VAL A 70 4.79 7.49 -1.92
CA VAL A 70 4.24 6.22 -1.41
C VAL A 70 5.22 5.06 -1.65
N ARG A 71 5.74 4.92 -2.87
CA ARG A 71 6.69 3.86 -3.23
C ARG A 71 7.99 3.95 -2.42
N LYS A 72 8.50 5.17 -2.23
CA LYS A 72 9.69 5.42 -1.40
C LYS A 72 9.43 4.97 0.04
N PHE A 73 8.30 5.37 0.61
CA PHE A 73 7.91 4.99 1.97
C PHE A 73 7.79 3.47 2.14
N LEU A 74 7.13 2.76 1.21
CA LEU A 74 7.07 1.29 1.24
C LEU A 74 8.47 0.66 1.10
N GLY A 75 9.37 1.28 0.33
CA GLY A 75 10.77 0.87 0.22
C GLY A 75 11.51 0.97 1.56
N GLU A 76 11.32 2.05 2.29
CA GLU A 76 11.89 2.25 3.63
C GLU A 76 11.38 1.19 4.62
N LEU A 77 10.07 0.89 4.61
CA LEU A 77 9.50 -0.19 5.43
C LEU A 77 10.11 -1.56 5.09
N ILE A 78 10.26 -1.84 3.79
CA ILE A 78 10.89 -3.07 3.29
C ILE A 78 12.32 -3.20 3.81
N ASP A 79 13.10 -2.12 3.80
CA ASP A 79 14.49 -2.17 4.25
C ASP A 79 14.59 -2.39 5.77
N VAL A 80 13.67 -1.81 6.55
CA VAL A 80 13.51 -2.13 7.98
C VAL A 80 13.20 -3.61 8.20
N LEU A 81 12.30 -4.19 7.40
CA LEU A 81 11.94 -5.61 7.50
C LEU A 81 13.09 -6.54 7.09
N LYS A 82 13.87 -6.16 6.06
CA LYS A 82 15.09 -6.91 5.68
C LYS A 82 16.15 -6.90 6.78
N GLY A 83 16.19 -5.87 7.62
CA GLY A 83 17.08 -5.79 8.77
C GLY A 83 16.74 -6.81 9.86
N GLN A 84 15.51 -7.31 9.90
CA GLN A 84 15.00 -8.25 10.92
C GLN A 84 15.14 -9.72 10.50
N LYS A 85 16.11 -10.04 9.64
CA LYS A 85 16.37 -11.41 9.18
C LYS A 85 16.60 -12.34 10.37
N GLY A 86 15.83 -13.42 10.44
CA GLY A 86 15.93 -14.43 11.49
C GLY A 86 14.87 -14.32 12.59
N ALA A 87 14.18 -13.19 12.71
CA ALA A 87 13.09 -13.06 13.67
C ALA A 87 11.87 -13.93 13.27
N GLU A 88 11.23 -14.57 14.26
CA GLU A 88 9.98 -15.30 14.08
C GLU A 88 8.81 -14.35 13.79
N GLU A 89 8.85 -13.18 14.43
CA GLU A 89 7.90 -12.09 14.26
C GLU A 89 8.61 -10.84 13.75
N MET A 90 8.03 -10.17 12.76
CA MET A 90 8.55 -8.94 12.19
C MET A 90 7.71 -7.76 12.65
N THR A 91 8.34 -6.60 12.80
CA THR A 91 7.67 -5.41 13.33
C THR A 91 7.99 -4.17 12.50
N ILE A 92 6.98 -3.37 12.20
CA ILE A 92 7.15 -1.99 11.72
C ILE A 92 6.54 -1.01 12.71
N THR A 93 7.14 0.16 12.80
CA THR A 93 6.62 1.28 13.59
C THR A 93 6.15 2.38 12.65
N LEU A 94 4.90 2.81 12.82
CA LEU A 94 4.28 3.88 12.06
C LEU A 94 3.94 5.04 13.01
N ASN A 95 4.21 6.26 12.56
CA ASN A 95 3.64 7.46 13.16
C ASN A 95 2.39 7.88 12.38
N ARG A 96 1.73 8.96 12.81
CA ARG A 96 0.51 9.48 12.17
C ARG A 96 0.69 9.68 10.66
N ARG A 97 1.79 10.34 10.27
CA ARG A 97 2.13 10.57 8.86
C ARG A 97 2.35 9.27 8.09
N GLY A 98 3.03 8.29 8.69
CA GLY A 98 3.24 6.98 8.08
C GLY A 98 1.93 6.23 7.83
N LEU A 99 0.95 6.38 8.72
CA LEU A 99 -0.39 5.81 8.50
C LEU A 99 -1.16 6.52 7.39
N LEU A 100 -1.07 7.85 7.28
CA LEU A 100 -1.66 8.58 6.14
C LEU A 100 -1.05 8.15 4.80
N ILE A 101 0.28 8.00 4.73
CA ILE A 101 0.96 7.51 3.52
C ILE A 101 0.53 6.05 3.22
N LEU A 102 0.31 5.23 4.25
CA LEU A 102 -0.19 3.86 4.08
C LEU A 102 -1.63 3.83 3.56
N THR A 103 -2.48 4.76 4.01
CA THR A 103 -3.83 4.95 3.48
C THR A 103 -3.79 5.32 2.00
N ASP A 104 -2.91 6.23 1.60
CA ASP A 104 -2.72 6.52 0.18
C ASP A 104 -2.20 5.30 -0.58
N ALA A 105 -1.28 4.52 -0.01
CA ALA A 105 -0.81 3.29 -0.64
C ALA A 105 -1.95 2.28 -0.89
N GLU A 106 -2.87 2.15 0.08
CA GLU A 106 -4.04 1.30 -0.02
C GLU A 106 -5.00 1.79 -1.11
N LEU A 107 -5.33 3.09 -1.13
CA LEU A 107 -6.19 3.70 -2.12
C LEU A 107 -5.64 3.55 -3.55
N GLN A 108 -4.34 3.74 -3.70
CA GLN A 108 -3.62 3.57 -4.96
C GLN A 108 -3.69 2.12 -5.46
N LEU A 109 -3.55 1.14 -4.57
CA LEU A 109 -3.73 -0.28 -4.91
C LEU A 109 -5.18 -0.65 -5.20
N ASP A 110 -6.15 -0.04 -4.51
CA ASP A 110 -7.58 -0.25 -4.78
C ASP A 110 -7.94 0.25 -6.19
N ARG A 111 -7.48 1.45 -6.55
CA ARG A 111 -7.61 2.00 -7.91
C ARG A 111 -6.96 1.09 -8.95
N PHE A 112 -5.78 0.55 -8.68
CA PHE A 112 -5.15 -0.44 -9.55
C PHE A 112 -5.98 -1.72 -9.71
N CYS A 113 -6.54 -2.25 -8.63
CA CYS A 113 -7.40 -3.42 -8.67
C CYS A 113 -8.66 -3.17 -9.52
N ILE A 114 -9.29 -2.01 -9.35
CA ILE A 114 -10.46 -1.60 -10.13
C ILE A 114 -10.10 -1.47 -11.62
N ALA A 115 -9.02 -0.75 -11.95
CA ALA A 115 -8.57 -0.58 -13.34
C ALA A 115 -8.23 -1.92 -14.01
N ARG A 116 -7.68 -2.87 -13.26
CA ARG A 116 -7.39 -4.22 -13.75
C ARG A 116 -8.64 -5.08 -13.94
N SER A 117 -9.65 -4.92 -13.08
CA SER A 117 -10.95 -5.62 -13.18
C SER A 117 -11.83 -5.06 -14.29
N PHE A 118 -11.63 -3.80 -14.66
CA PHE A 118 -12.29 -3.13 -15.79
C PHE A 118 -11.24 -2.68 -16.80
N PRO A 119 -10.63 -3.58 -17.58
CA PRO A 119 -9.86 -3.16 -18.74
C PRO A 119 -10.86 -2.48 -19.67
N GLU A 120 -10.87 -1.15 -19.72
CA GLU A 120 -11.87 -0.43 -20.50
C GLU A 120 -11.95 -1.03 -21.92
N LYS A 121 -13.16 -1.46 -22.28
CA LYS A 121 -13.56 -1.58 -23.67
C LYS A 121 -13.29 -0.21 -24.30
N LYS A 122 -12.18 -0.09 -25.02
CA LYS A 122 -12.00 0.90 -26.10
C LYS A 122 -13.16 0.74 -27.08
N ASN A 123 -14.30 1.35 -26.79
CA ASN A 123 -15.42 1.55 -27.71
C ASN A 123 -16.46 2.51 -27.09
N TRP A 124 -16.02 3.68 -26.61
CA TRP A 124 -16.89 4.86 -26.63
C TRP A 124 -16.74 5.56 -27.97
N LYS A 125 -17.16 4.90 -29.06
CA LYS A 125 -17.58 5.62 -30.26
C LYS A 125 -18.91 6.28 -29.90
N GLY A 126 -18.82 7.49 -29.35
CA GLY A 126 -19.95 8.42 -29.33
C GLY A 126 -20.47 8.52 -30.76
N LYS A 127 -21.72 8.07 -30.94
CA LYS A 127 -22.42 8.12 -32.21
C LYS A 127 -22.50 9.57 -32.70
N LYS A 128 -22.26 9.75 -34.01
CA LYS A 128 -22.76 10.90 -34.77
C LYS A 128 -24.27 11.01 -34.63
#